data_AF-A0A7S2C677-F1
#
_entry.id   AF-A0A7S2C677-F1
#
_cell.length_a   1.000
_cell.length_b   1.000
_cell.length_c   1.000
_cell.angle_alpha   90.00
_cell.angle_beta   90.00
_cell.angle_gamma   90.00
#
_symmetry.space_group_name_H-M   'P 1'
#
loop_
_entity.id
_entity.type
_entity.pdbx_description
1 polymer ?
#
loop_
_entity_poly.entity_id
_entity_poly.type
_entity_poly.pdbx_seq_one_letter_code
_entity_poly.pdbx_strand_id
1 'polypeptide(L)'
;SEAGYTAKDLTAAGFSAVEMCQVGFSAKQLRSAGMRIEDLRIAGFTAQQLHDAKYAVKDLRSLGFSAVELEAVGFTTLDLKQGGVPAQEMVDAEFPLDELRNCGYSCAELKECGFTSDDLKQVGATAKELKEGGF
;
A
#
# COMPACT_ATOMS: atom_id res chain seq x y z
N SER A 1 32.66 8.03 -25.21
CA SER A 1 31.45 7.19 -25.19
C SER A 1 31.46 6.42 -23.88
N GLU A 2 30.80 6.94 -22.84
CA GLU A 2 30.57 6.11 -21.65
C GLU A 2 29.66 4.97 -22.09
N ALA A 3 30.22 3.77 -22.16
CA ALA A 3 29.42 2.56 -22.31
C ALA A 3 28.64 2.40 -20.98
N GLY A 4 27.55 3.16 -20.86
CA GLY A 4 26.68 3.12 -19.69
C GLY A 4 25.89 1.83 -19.72
N TYR A 5 26.30 0.85 -18.92
CA TYR A 5 25.55 -0.39 -18.72
C TYR A 5 24.14 -0.05 -18.24
N THR A 6 23.13 -0.70 -18.81
CA THR A 6 21.75 -0.56 -18.34
C THR A 6 21.51 -1.38 -17.08
N ALA A 7 20.42 -1.11 -16.37
CA ALA A 7 20.04 -1.92 -15.22
C ALA A 7 19.92 -3.41 -15.60
N LYS A 8 19.37 -3.68 -16.79
CA LYS A 8 19.20 -5.03 -17.32
C LYS A 8 20.54 -5.73 -17.57
N ASP A 9 21.52 -5.01 -18.09
CA ASP A 9 22.86 -5.56 -18.33
C ASP A 9 23.53 -5.98 -17.01
N LEU A 10 23.43 -5.12 -15.99
CA LEU A 10 24.01 -5.39 -14.68
C LEU A 10 23.27 -6.50 -13.93
N THR A 11 21.93 -6.54 -13.99
CA THR A 11 21.16 -7.66 -13.43
C THR A 11 21.52 -8.99 -14.11
N ALA A 12 21.68 -9.01 -15.44
CA ALA A 12 22.11 -10.21 -16.18
C ALA A 12 23.56 -10.63 -15.84
N ALA A 13 24.41 -9.66 -15.49
CA ALA A 13 25.77 -9.91 -15.00
C ALA A 13 25.83 -10.29 -13.52
N GLY A 14 24.69 -10.36 -12.82
CA GLY A 14 24.59 -10.83 -11.44
C GLY A 14 24.75 -9.74 -10.36
N PHE A 15 24.73 -8.46 -10.74
CA PHE A 15 24.76 -7.37 -9.76
C PHE A 15 23.47 -7.31 -8.94
N SER A 16 23.62 -7.06 -7.65
CA SER A 16 22.53 -6.91 -6.69
C SER A 16 21.86 -5.52 -6.78
N ALA A 17 20.63 -5.42 -6.27
CA ALA A 17 19.91 -4.15 -6.19
C ALA A 17 20.66 -3.14 -5.30
N VAL A 18 21.36 -3.63 -4.26
CA VAL A 18 22.19 -2.80 -3.36
C VAL A 18 23.33 -2.14 -4.14
N GLU A 19 24.10 -2.92 -4.89
CA GLU A 19 25.22 -2.40 -5.69
C GLU A 19 24.74 -1.41 -6.75
N MET A 20 23.62 -1.71 -7.41
CA MET A 20 23.05 -0.84 -8.43
C MET A 20 22.46 0.45 -7.84
N CYS A 21 21.84 0.38 -6.66
CA CYS A 21 21.34 1.56 -5.94
C CYS A 21 22.49 2.51 -5.55
N GLN A 22 23.63 1.96 -5.09
CA GLN A 22 24.82 2.75 -4.71
C GLN A 22 25.41 3.56 -5.88
N VAL A 23 25.24 3.09 -7.12
CA VAL A 23 25.68 3.79 -8.33
C VAL A 23 24.56 4.58 -9.02
N GLY A 24 23.41 4.74 -8.35
CA GLY A 24 22.36 5.69 -8.76
C GLY A 24 21.22 5.12 -9.59
N PHE A 25 21.07 3.80 -9.70
CA PHE A 25 19.87 3.23 -10.34
C PHE A 25 18.63 3.46 -9.48
N SER A 26 17.54 3.90 -10.13
CA SER A 26 16.24 4.09 -9.49
C SER A 26 15.45 2.80 -9.35
N ALA A 27 14.52 2.73 -8.40
CA ALA A 27 13.58 1.63 -8.23
C ALA A 27 12.85 1.27 -9.54
N LYS A 28 12.47 2.28 -10.34
CA LYS A 28 11.82 2.09 -11.64
C LYS A 28 12.72 1.34 -12.62
N GLN A 29 14.00 1.72 -12.71
CA GLN A 29 14.95 1.04 -13.59
C GLN A 29 15.19 -0.40 -13.15
N LEU A 30 15.33 -0.65 -11.85
CA LEU A 30 15.54 -2.00 -11.31
C LEU A 30 14.31 -2.89 -11.51
N ARG A 31 13.10 -2.33 -11.31
CA ARG A 31 11.84 -3.03 -11.64
C ARG A 31 11.79 -3.41 -13.12
N SER A 32 12.10 -2.47 -14.03
CA SER A 32 12.13 -2.74 -15.47
C SER A 32 13.21 -3.74 -15.87
N ALA A 33 14.28 -3.89 -15.07
CA ALA A 33 15.29 -4.92 -15.23
C ALA A 33 14.86 -6.31 -14.70
N GLY A 34 13.68 -6.41 -14.08
CA GLY A 34 13.13 -7.67 -13.56
C GLY A 34 13.58 -8.02 -12.14
N MET A 35 14.15 -7.06 -11.40
CA MET A 35 14.50 -7.28 -10.00
C MET A 35 13.23 -7.40 -9.14
N ARG A 36 13.30 -8.22 -8.10
CA ARG A 36 12.17 -8.44 -7.18
C ARG A 36 12.05 -7.27 -6.22
N ILE A 37 10.82 -6.98 -5.78
CA ILE A 37 10.58 -5.82 -4.91
C ILE A 37 11.24 -5.99 -3.52
N GLU A 38 11.41 -7.22 -3.06
CA GLU A 38 12.13 -7.53 -1.81
C GLU A 38 13.60 -7.13 -1.91
N ASP A 39 14.23 -7.32 -3.07
CA ASP A 39 15.63 -6.93 -3.29
C ASP A 39 15.75 -5.39 -3.28
N LEU A 40 14.75 -4.69 -3.80
CA LEU A 40 14.68 -3.22 -3.72
C LEU A 40 14.48 -2.76 -2.26
N ARG A 41 13.66 -3.45 -1.46
CA ARG A 41 13.50 -3.14 -0.04
C ARG A 41 14.82 -3.30 0.72
N ILE A 42 15.55 -4.39 0.46
CA ILE A 42 16.90 -4.63 1.03
C ILE A 42 17.89 -3.55 0.57
N ALA A 43 17.78 -3.10 -0.69
CA ALA A 43 18.57 -1.98 -1.22
C ALA A 43 18.23 -0.61 -0.63
N GLY A 44 17.25 -0.54 0.29
CA GLY A 44 16.91 0.66 1.03
C GLY A 44 15.92 1.58 0.31
N PHE A 45 15.25 1.12 -0.74
CA PHE A 45 14.20 1.94 -1.38
C PHE A 45 13.04 2.20 -0.42
N THR A 46 12.63 3.47 -0.36
CA THR A 46 11.52 3.98 0.46
C THR A 46 10.16 3.68 -0.18
N ALA A 47 9.08 3.77 0.60
CA ALA A 47 7.71 3.65 0.08
C ALA A 47 7.47 4.62 -1.09
N GLN A 48 7.93 5.87 -0.99
CA GLN A 48 7.77 6.88 -2.04
C GLN A 48 8.45 6.46 -3.35
N GLN A 49 9.70 6.00 -3.28
CA GLN A 49 10.43 5.57 -4.47
C GLN A 49 9.80 4.34 -5.14
N LEU A 50 9.23 3.43 -4.34
CA LEU A 50 8.52 2.26 -4.86
C LEU A 50 7.15 2.64 -5.44
N HIS A 51 6.43 3.58 -4.83
CA HIS A 51 5.21 4.16 -5.37
C HIS A 51 5.47 4.88 -6.71
N ASP A 52 6.55 5.67 -6.80
CA ASP A 52 6.97 6.34 -8.04
C ASP A 52 7.37 5.32 -9.13
N ALA A 53 7.90 4.17 -8.72
CA ALA A 53 8.16 3.01 -9.57
C ALA A 53 6.89 2.21 -9.93
N LYS A 54 5.70 2.66 -9.51
CA LYS A 54 4.38 2.11 -9.83
C LYS A 54 4.13 0.72 -9.26
N TYR A 55 4.64 0.44 -8.06
CA TYR A 55 4.20 -0.71 -7.26
C TYR A 55 2.85 -0.42 -6.61
N ALA A 56 2.02 -1.45 -6.46
CA ALA A 56 0.68 -1.31 -5.88
C ALA A 56 0.73 -1.43 -4.35
N VAL A 57 -0.34 -0.99 -3.66
CA VAL A 57 -0.50 -1.13 -2.19
C VAL A 57 -0.16 -2.54 -1.71
N LYS A 58 -0.67 -3.58 -2.40
CA LYS A 58 -0.42 -4.98 -2.04
C LYS A 58 1.07 -5.33 -2.04
N ASP A 59 1.82 -4.83 -3.02
CA ASP A 59 3.26 -5.09 -3.12
C ASP A 59 4.03 -4.39 -2.00
N LEU A 60 3.63 -3.16 -1.65
CA LEU A 60 4.29 -2.42 -0.57
C LEU A 60 3.93 -3.00 0.81
N ARG A 61 2.71 -3.50 0.97
CA ARG A 61 2.33 -4.21 2.19
C ARG A 61 3.09 -5.51 2.41
N SER A 62 3.43 -6.25 1.36
CA SER A 62 4.27 -7.44 1.53
C SER A 62 5.69 -7.11 2.00
N LEU A 63 6.09 -5.83 1.92
CA LEU A 63 7.34 -5.30 2.48
C LEU A 63 7.19 -4.72 3.89
N GLY A 64 6.00 -4.77 4.47
CA GLY A 64 5.69 -4.29 5.82
C GLY A 64 5.44 -2.78 5.94
N PHE A 65 5.16 -2.08 4.84
CA PHE A 65 4.70 -0.68 4.93
C PHE A 65 3.27 -0.61 5.49
N SER A 66 3.07 0.27 6.47
CA SER A 66 1.79 0.50 7.15
C SER A 66 0.81 1.32 6.30
N ALA A 67 -0.49 1.26 6.62
CA ALA A 67 -1.52 2.11 5.99
C ALA A 67 -1.15 3.61 5.98
N VAL A 68 -0.62 4.14 7.10
CA VAL A 68 -0.20 5.54 7.21
C VAL A 68 0.98 5.87 6.29
N GLU A 69 1.98 5.00 6.20
CA GLU A 69 3.10 5.20 5.26
C GLU A 69 2.64 5.19 3.81
N LEU A 70 1.64 4.37 3.49
CA LEU A 70 1.08 4.27 2.14
C LEU A 70 0.20 5.48 1.78
N GLU A 71 -0.60 5.96 2.72
CA GLU A 71 -1.34 7.22 2.54
C GLU A 71 -0.38 8.39 2.33
N ALA A 72 0.68 8.47 3.13
CA ALA A 72 1.68 9.55 3.04
C ALA A 72 2.38 9.65 1.67
N VAL A 73 2.42 8.56 0.90
CA VAL A 73 3.00 8.54 -0.46
C VAL A 73 1.96 8.71 -1.56
N GLY A 74 0.69 8.92 -1.19
CA GLY A 74 -0.40 9.31 -2.08
C GLY A 74 -1.42 8.23 -2.41
N PHE A 75 -1.43 7.09 -1.71
CA PHE A 75 -2.53 6.12 -1.83
C PHE A 75 -3.78 6.60 -1.10
N THR A 76 -4.94 6.45 -1.73
CA THR A 76 -6.24 6.78 -1.12
C THR A 76 -6.74 5.65 -0.21
N THR A 77 -7.69 5.92 0.68
CA THR A 77 -8.37 4.88 1.47
C THR A 77 -9.02 3.78 0.60
N LEU A 78 -9.45 4.13 -0.63
CA LEU A 78 -9.91 3.15 -1.62
C LEU A 78 -8.77 2.26 -2.12
N ASP A 79 -7.61 2.83 -2.45
CA ASP A 79 -6.43 2.05 -2.85
C ASP A 79 -5.99 1.12 -1.72
N LEU A 80 -5.99 1.61 -0.47
CA LEU A 80 -5.64 0.86 0.72
C LEU A 80 -6.57 -0.35 0.90
N LYS A 81 -7.88 -0.13 0.82
CA LYS A 81 -8.86 -1.22 0.90
C LYS A 81 -8.70 -2.21 -0.25
N GLN A 82 -8.56 -1.75 -1.48
CA GLN A 82 -8.36 -2.62 -2.65
C GLN A 82 -7.04 -3.40 -2.57
N GLY A 83 -6.03 -2.82 -1.93
CA GLY A 83 -4.76 -3.46 -1.60
C GLY A 83 -4.82 -4.43 -0.41
N GLY A 84 -6.00 -4.61 0.19
CA GLY A 84 -6.24 -5.59 1.25
C GLY A 84 -5.86 -5.11 2.65
N VAL A 85 -5.83 -3.79 2.90
CA VAL A 85 -5.72 -3.28 4.26
C VAL A 85 -7.01 -3.64 5.04
N PRO A 86 -6.93 -4.27 6.22
CA PRO A 86 -8.11 -4.59 7.02
C PRO A 86 -8.69 -3.32 7.68
N ALA A 87 -10.00 -3.30 7.93
CA ALA A 87 -10.67 -2.17 8.57
C ALA A 87 -10.02 -1.79 9.91
N GLN A 88 -9.62 -2.79 10.72
CA GLN A 88 -8.99 -2.55 12.01
C GLN A 88 -7.70 -1.74 11.89
N GLU A 89 -6.85 -2.02 10.90
CA GLU A 89 -5.61 -1.27 10.70
C GLU A 89 -5.88 0.18 10.29
N MET A 90 -6.93 0.42 9.50
CA MET A 90 -7.36 1.78 9.17
C MET A 90 -7.89 2.53 10.40
N VAL A 91 -8.62 1.85 11.27
CA VAL A 91 -9.14 2.44 12.52
C VAL A 91 -8.00 2.74 13.50
N ASP A 92 -7.05 1.82 13.66
CA ASP A 92 -5.86 2.00 14.49
C ASP A 92 -4.96 3.13 13.95
N ALA A 93 -4.99 3.35 12.64
CA ALA A 93 -4.34 4.46 11.94
C ALA A 93 -5.19 5.76 11.94
N GLU A 94 -6.30 5.80 12.68
CA GLU A 94 -7.16 6.98 12.86
C GLU A 94 -7.81 7.52 11.58
N PHE A 95 -7.99 6.68 10.55
CA PHE A 95 -8.73 7.08 9.35
C PHE A 95 -10.21 7.37 9.68
N PRO A 96 -10.80 8.44 9.14
CA PRO A 96 -12.17 8.83 9.44
C PRO A 96 -13.21 7.75 9.08
N LEU A 97 -14.18 7.51 9.97
CA LEU A 97 -15.21 6.49 9.78
C LEU A 97 -16.03 6.70 8.48
N ASP A 98 -16.32 7.94 8.11
CA ASP A 98 -17.01 8.27 6.87
C ASP A 98 -16.17 7.90 5.64
N GLU A 99 -14.85 8.12 5.67
CA GLU A 99 -13.94 7.65 4.62
C GLU A 99 -13.91 6.12 4.54
N LEU A 100 -13.88 5.41 5.67
CA LEU A 100 -13.92 3.95 5.69
C LEU A 100 -15.22 3.41 5.08
N ARG A 101 -16.35 4.06 5.35
CA ARG A 101 -17.63 3.72 4.72
C ARG A 101 -17.63 4.04 3.23
N ASN A 102 -17.11 5.19 2.84
CA ASN A 102 -17.07 5.64 1.44
C ASN A 102 -16.14 4.79 0.57
N CYS A 103 -15.01 4.29 1.11
CA CYS A 103 -14.17 3.32 0.42
C CYS A 103 -14.76 1.90 0.46
N GLY A 104 -15.79 1.70 1.29
CA GLY A 104 -16.74 0.60 1.20
C GLY A 104 -16.62 -0.45 2.29
N TYR A 105 -15.88 -0.23 3.38
CA TYR A 105 -15.89 -1.19 4.49
C TYR A 105 -17.34 -1.39 4.98
N SER A 106 -17.70 -2.65 5.15
CA SER A 106 -19.05 -3.06 5.50
C SER A 106 -19.38 -2.72 6.95
N CYS A 107 -20.68 -2.66 7.26
CA CYS A 107 -21.12 -2.51 8.64
C CYS A 107 -20.62 -3.66 9.53
N ALA A 108 -20.49 -4.88 8.99
CA ALA A 108 -19.92 -6.02 9.73
C ALA A 108 -18.44 -5.79 10.11
N GLU A 109 -17.61 -5.41 9.13
CA GLU A 109 -16.18 -5.13 9.38
C GLU A 109 -16.01 -3.99 10.40
N LEU A 110 -16.80 -2.92 10.28
CA LEU A 110 -16.71 -1.79 11.20
C LEU A 110 -17.27 -2.11 12.59
N LYS A 111 -18.26 -3.00 12.68
CA LYS A 111 -18.73 -3.55 13.97
C LYS A 111 -17.61 -4.27 14.70
N GLU A 112 -16.83 -5.09 13.99
CA GLU A 112 -15.68 -5.81 14.55
C GLU A 112 -14.60 -4.85 15.08
N CYS A 113 -14.50 -3.66 14.49
CA CYS A 113 -13.64 -2.57 14.97
C CYS A 113 -14.22 -1.77 16.15
N GLY A 114 -15.40 -2.14 16.67
CA GLY A 114 -16.01 -1.52 17.84
C GLY A 114 -16.97 -0.37 17.54
N PHE A 115 -17.27 -0.07 16.27
CA PHE A 115 -18.31 0.93 15.95
C PHE A 115 -19.70 0.40 16.25
N THR A 116 -20.56 1.29 16.76
CA THR A 116 -21.96 1.00 17.08
C THR A 116 -22.88 1.27 15.87
N SER A 117 -24.13 0.81 15.96
CA SER A 117 -25.12 1.11 14.93
C SER A 117 -25.43 2.61 14.84
N ASP A 118 -25.28 3.36 15.92
CA ASP A 118 -25.50 4.81 15.93
C ASP A 118 -24.34 5.56 15.26
N ASP A 119 -23.09 5.13 15.47
CA ASP A 119 -21.92 5.67 14.76
C ASP A 119 -22.09 5.49 13.24
N LEU A 120 -22.50 4.28 12.83
CA LEU A 120 -22.68 3.96 11.41
C LEU A 120 -23.86 4.70 10.77
N LYS A 121 -24.95 4.96 11.50
CA LYS A 121 -26.05 5.81 11.02
C LYS A 121 -25.59 7.24 10.77
N GLN A 122 -24.72 7.79 11.63
CA GLN A 122 -24.21 9.16 11.47
C GLN A 122 -23.44 9.33 10.16
N VAL A 123 -22.79 8.27 9.68
CA VAL A 123 -22.07 8.23 8.40
C VAL A 123 -22.89 7.57 7.27
N GLY A 124 -24.22 7.53 7.42
CA GLY A 124 -25.13 7.19 6.32
C GLY A 124 -25.45 5.72 6.13
N ALA A 125 -25.12 4.83 7.07
CA ALA A 125 -25.55 3.42 7.00
C ALA A 125 -27.07 3.29 7.11
N THR A 126 -27.65 2.52 6.21
CA THR A 126 -29.09 2.23 6.19
C THR A 126 -29.45 1.14 7.21
N ALA A 127 -30.72 1.09 7.63
CA ALA A 127 -31.23 0.03 8.49
C ALA A 127 -31.02 -1.39 7.91
N LYS A 128 -31.04 -1.52 6.57
CA LYS A 128 -30.76 -2.78 5.88
C LYS A 128 -29.29 -3.19 6.07
N GLU A 129 -28.35 -2.29 5.80
CA GLU A 129 -26.91 -2.58 5.94
C GLU A 129 -26.52 -2.86 7.39
N LEU A 130 -27.12 -2.17 8.35
CA LEU A 130 -26.91 -2.43 9.78
C LEU A 130 -27.37 -3.83 10.17
N LYS A 131 -28.57 -4.22 9.72
CA LYS A 131 -29.09 -5.57 9.94
C LYS A 131 -28.21 -6.63 9.29
N GLU A 132 -27.77 -6.40 8.05
CA GLU A 132 -26.84 -7.30 7.34
C GLU A 132 -25.46 -7.36 8.01
N GLY A 133 -25.02 -6.26 8.61
CA GLY A 133 -23.82 -6.15 9.44
C GLY A 133 -23.95 -6.73 10.85
N GLY A 134 -25.14 -7.24 11.21
CA GLY A 134 -25.40 -7.92 12.48
C GLY A 134 -25.64 -6.99 13.68
N PHE A 135 -26.09 -5.76 13.48
CA PHE A 135 -26.53 -4.85 14.54
C PHE A 135 -27.98 -5.08 14.96
#